data_AF-A0A094L248-F1
#
_entry.id   AF-A0A094L248-F1
#
_cell.length_a   1.000
_cell.length_b   1.000
_cell.length_c   1.000
_cell.angle_alpha   90.00
_cell.angle_beta   90.00
_cell.angle_gamma   90.00
#
_symmetry.space_group_name_H-M   'P 1'
#
loop_
_entity.id
_entity.type
_entity.pdbx_description
1 polymer ?
#
loop_
_entity_poly.entity_id
_entity_poly.type
_entity_poly.pdbx_seq_one_letter_code
_entity_poly.pdbx_strand_id
1 'polypeptide(L)'
;GDVFMYYGLQNFYQNHRRYVISRSDAQLLGRNVNIQKSYCAPFTTYRNGTPMAPCGAIANSMFNDTIDLFYNLNSSVIQVPLLKTGNSWWTDKNVKFRNPKSYNLSSAFAGTARPPYWQKPAYLLDEEDERNNGYVNDDFIVWMRVSAFATFRNLYRRVNRVRQFADGLPAGNYTFRISYSI
;
A
#
# COMPACT_ATOMS: atom_id res chain seq x y z
N GLY A 1 -15.16 -6.06 -20.33
CA GLY A 1 -15.58 -5.03 -19.35
C GLY A 1 -14.41 -4.68 -18.44
N ASP A 2 -14.65 -3.84 -17.43
CA ASP A 2 -13.59 -3.44 -16.51
C ASP A 2 -13.16 -4.60 -15.62
N VAL A 3 -11.85 -4.79 -15.47
CA VAL A 3 -11.26 -5.91 -14.72
C VAL A 3 -10.47 -5.38 -13.53
N PHE A 4 -10.79 -5.94 -12.36
CA PHE A 4 -10.21 -5.58 -11.07
C PHE A 4 -9.52 -6.80 -10.48
N MET A 5 -8.26 -6.62 -10.12
CA MET A 5 -7.44 -7.65 -9.50
C MET A 5 -7.39 -7.42 -7.99
N TYR A 6 -7.70 -8.44 -7.21
CA TYR A 6 -7.67 -8.40 -5.75
C TYR A 6 -6.69 -9.43 -5.21
N TYR A 7 -5.99 -9.09 -4.13
CA TYR A 7 -5.34 -10.09 -3.28
C TYR A 7 -6.26 -10.41 -2.11
N GLY A 8 -6.30 -11.69 -1.72
CA GLY A 8 -7.11 -12.19 -0.61
C GLY A 8 -6.23 -12.73 0.50
N LEU A 9 -6.54 -12.35 1.74
CA LEU A 9 -5.91 -12.91 2.93
C LEU A 9 -6.95 -13.67 3.72
N GLN A 10 -6.53 -14.81 4.28
CA GLN A 10 -7.33 -15.66 5.16
C GLN A 10 -6.64 -15.79 6.50
N ASN A 11 -7.42 -15.98 7.57
CA ASN A 11 -6.92 -16.07 8.95
C ASN A 11 -6.08 -14.86 9.39
N PHE A 12 -6.36 -13.67 8.83
CA PHE A 12 -5.67 -12.42 9.17
C PHE A 12 -6.65 -11.46 9.86
N TYR A 13 -6.53 -11.34 11.18
CA TYR A 13 -7.50 -10.63 12.03
C TYR A 13 -7.23 -9.10 12.09
N GLN A 14 -7.43 -8.40 10.97
CA GLN A 14 -7.35 -6.92 10.95
C GLN A 14 -8.33 -6.29 11.95
N ASN A 15 -9.50 -6.90 12.16
CA ASN A 15 -10.53 -6.42 13.08
C ASN A 15 -10.19 -6.57 14.59
N HIS A 16 -9.05 -7.16 14.95
CA HIS A 16 -8.66 -7.28 16.34
C HIS A 16 -8.46 -5.89 16.96
N ARG A 17 -9.12 -5.61 18.11
CA ARG A 17 -9.16 -4.27 18.72
C ARG A 17 -7.78 -3.59 18.81
N ARG A 18 -6.76 -4.30 19.31
CA ARG A 18 -5.40 -3.74 19.44
C ARG A 18 -4.74 -3.45 18.09
N TYR A 19 -5.08 -4.18 17.05
CA TYR A 19 -4.58 -3.96 15.70
C TYR A 19 -5.23 -2.70 15.10
N VAL A 20 -6.56 -2.61 15.15
CA VAL A 20 -7.34 -1.47 14.59
C VAL A 20 -6.92 -0.12 15.17
N ILE A 21 -6.67 -0.05 16.48
CA ILE A 21 -6.27 1.21 17.15
C ILE A 21 -4.78 1.54 16.94
N SER A 22 -3.96 0.61 16.45
CA SER A 22 -2.51 0.79 16.35
C SER A 22 -2.13 1.56 15.08
N ARG A 23 -2.47 2.85 15.07
CA ARG A 23 -2.13 3.84 14.05
C ARG A 23 -2.22 5.27 14.64
N SER A 24 -1.65 6.24 13.94
CA SER A 24 -1.77 7.67 14.29
C SER A 24 -2.37 8.46 13.13
N ASP A 25 -3.65 8.77 13.20
CA ASP A 25 -4.36 9.49 12.13
C ASP A 25 -3.77 10.91 11.91
N ALA A 26 -3.30 11.56 12.97
CA ALA A 26 -2.62 12.85 12.85
C ALA A 26 -1.25 12.73 12.14
N GLN A 27 -0.52 11.63 12.33
CA GLN A 27 0.70 11.35 11.57
C GLN A 27 0.37 11.14 10.09
N LEU A 28 -0.64 10.31 9.79
CA LEU A 28 -1.07 9.99 8.41
C LEU A 28 -1.63 11.21 7.66
N LEU A 29 -2.06 12.25 8.38
CA LEU A 29 -2.40 13.57 7.85
C LEU A 29 -1.19 14.50 7.63
N GLY A 30 0.04 13.99 7.84
CA GLY A 30 1.28 14.74 7.66
C GLY A 30 1.52 15.79 8.75
N ARG A 31 0.87 15.67 9.92
CA ARG A 31 1.07 16.59 11.04
C ARG A 31 2.23 16.12 11.90
N ASN A 32 2.92 17.08 12.52
CA ASN A 32 3.91 16.77 13.54
C ASN A 32 3.19 16.29 14.81
N VAL A 33 3.55 15.10 15.30
CA VAL A 33 2.89 14.44 16.42
C VAL A 33 3.91 13.84 17.37
N ASN A 34 3.61 13.87 18.66
CA ASN A 34 4.35 13.08 19.63
C ASN A 34 3.93 11.61 19.52
N ILE A 35 4.71 10.84 18.77
CA ILE A 35 4.40 9.44 18.45
C ILE A 35 4.32 8.55 19.69
N GLN A 36 5.04 8.89 20.76
CA GLN A 36 5.06 8.09 22.00
C GLN A 36 3.73 8.15 22.75
N LYS A 37 2.94 9.22 22.56
CA LYS A 37 1.60 9.36 23.15
C LYS A 37 0.48 8.79 22.27
N SER A 38 0.83 8.18 21.13
CA SER A 38 -0.15 7.58 20.22
C SER A 38 -0.47 6.14 20.61
N TYR A 39 -1.54 5.59 20.03
CA TYR A 39 -1.92 4.18 20.21
C TYR A 39 -1.07 3.20 19.38
N CYS A 40 0.02 3.67 18.75
CA CYS A 40 0.87 2.86 17.88
C CYS A 40 1.76 1.84 18.61
N ALA A 41 1.74 1.78 19.94
CA ALA A 41 2.59 0.85 20.69
C ALA A 41 2.35 -0.61 20.25
N PRO A 42 3.40 -1.44 20.08
CA PRO A 42 4.82 -1.15 20.34
C PRO A 42 5.58 -0.48 19.18
N PHE A 43 4.94 -0.26 18.03
CA PHE A 43 5.54 0.28 16.80
C PHE A 43 5.52 1.82 16.77
N THR A 44 5.96 2.46 17.84
CA THR A 44 6.07 3.93 17.96
C THR A 44 7.47 4.41 17.64
N THR A 45 8.48 3.81 18.26
CA THR A 45 9.89 4.20 18.17
C THR A 45 10.78 2.96 18.18
N TYR A 46 11.93 3.05 17.51
CA TYR A 46 13.00 2.08 17.68
C TYR A 46 13.66 2.20 19.07
N ARG A 47 14.49 1.22 19.44
CA ARG A 47 15.23 1.21 20.72
C ARG A 47 16.13 2.42 20.90
N ASN A 48 16.63 2.99 19.81
CA ASN A 48 17.45 4.21 19.80
C ASN A 48 16.64 5.51 19.92
N GLY A 49 15.31 5.43 20.08
CA GLY A 49 14.42 6.57 20.19
C GLY A 49 13.92 7.14 18.86
N THR A 50 14.37 6.64 17.71
CA THR A 50 13.92 7.13 16.40
C THR A 50 12.43 6.81 16.18
N PRO A 51 11.57 7.80 15.88
CA PRO A 51 10.16 7.59 15.62
C PRO A 51 9.92 6.85 14.30
N MET A 52 8.95 5.91 14.30
CA MET A 52 8.54 5.18 13.12
C MET A 52 7.54 6.00 12.29
N ALA A 53 7.74 6.03 10.98
CA ALA A 53 6.87 6.71 10.02
C ALA A 53 6.62 5.81 8.78
N PRO A 54 5.40 5.29 8.61
CA PRO A 54 4.24 5.36 9.53
C PRO A 54 4.43 4.54 10.81
N CYS A 55 3.74 4.89 11.90
CA CYS A 55 3.72 4.09 13.13
C CYS A 55 2.57 3.08 13.14
N GLY A 56 2.70 2.07 14.00
CA GLY A 56 1.61 1.17 14.36
C GLY A 56 1.60 -0.17 13.62
N ALA A 57 0.84 -1.12 14.18
CA ALA A 57 0.80 -2.51 13.73
C ALA A 57 0.18 -2.67 12.34
N ILE A 58 -0.80 -1.82 11.99
CA ILE A 58 -1.44 -1.85 10.68
C ILE A 58 -0.40 -1.57 9.61
N ALA A 59 0.30 -0.45 9.72
CA ALA A 59 1.28 -0.06 8.74
C ALA A 59 2.46 -1.04 8.70
N ASN A 60 2.96 -1.48 9.85
CA ASN A 60 4.09 -2.41 9.91
C ASN A 60 3.83 -3.76 9.24
N SER A 61 2.57 -4.20 9.14
CA SER A 61 2.19 -5.48 8.50
C SER A 61 1.66 -5.33 7.08
N MET A 62 2.02 -4.24 6.39
CA MET A 62 1.61 -3.97 5.02
C MET A 62 1.94 -5.11 4.05
N PHE A 63 0.96 -5.48 3.22
CA PHE A 63 1.15 -6.40 2.11
C PHE A 63 2.16 -5.84 1.09
N ASN A 64 3.19 -6.61 0.78
CA ASN A 64 4.35 -6.20 0.00
C ASN A 64 4.73 -7.16 -1.13
N ASP A 65 3.93 -8.21 -1.39
CA ASP A 65 4.15 -9.08 -2.55
C ASP A 65 3.86 -8.32 -3.84
N THR A 66 4.63 -8.65 -4.87
CA THR A 66 4.45 -8.09 -6.22
C THR A 66 3.81 -9.13 -7.12
N ILE A 67 2.70 -8.78 -7.77
CA ILE A 67 1.96 -9.69 -8.64
C ILE A 67 1.92 -9.12 -10.06
N ASP A 68 2.59 -9.81 -10.98
CA ASP A 68 2.54 -9.51 -12.40
C ASP A 68 1.64 -10.52 -13.13
N LEU A 69 0.90 -10.03 -14.12
CA LEU A 69 0.01 -10.83 -14.95
C LEU A 69 0.49 -10.80 -16.40
N PHE A 70 0.60 -11.96 -17.01
CA PHE A 70 1.02 -12.14 -18.40
C PHE A 70 -0.04 -12.88 -19.20
N TYR A 71 -0.26 -12.45 -20.43
CA TYR A 71 -1.12 -13.09 -21.43
C TYR A 71 -0.26 -13.88 -22.42
N ASN A 72 -0.56 -15.17 -22.59
CA ASN A 72 0.18 -16.05 -23.49
C ASN A 72 -0.59 -16.22 -24.80
N LEU A 73 -0.05 -15.70 -25.90
CA LEU A 73 -0.64 -15.72 -27.24
C LEU A 73 0.34 -16.35 -28.24
N ASN A 74 0.03 -17.56 -28.73
CA ASN A 74 0.76 -18.23 -29.83
C ASN A 74 2.30 -18.09 -29.72
N SER A 75 2.85 -18.46 -28.57
CA SER A 75 4.28 -18.38 -28.21
C SER A 75 4.83 -17.00 -27.80
N SER A 76 4.02 -15.93 -27.85
CA SER A 76 4.36 -14.62 -27.30
C SER A 76 3.80 -14.44 -25.89
N VAL A 77 4.59 -13.86 -24.99
CA VAL A 77 4.19 -13.52 -23.63
C VAL A 77 4.07 -12.00 -23.55
N ILE A 78 2.86 -11.51 -23.26
CA ILE A 78 2.58 -10.07 -23.22
C ILE A 78 2.18 -9.68 -21.80
N GLN A 79 2.90 -8.74 -21.20
CA GLN A 79 2.55 -8.24 -19.88
C GLN A 79 1.21 -7.48 -19.95
N VAL A 80 0.28 -7.86 -19.07
CA VAL A 80 -1.00 -7.14 -18.93
C VAL A 80 -0.70 -5.81 -18.23
N PRO A 81 -1.09 -4.67 -18.81
CA PRO A 81 -0.85 -3.36 -18.22
C PRO A 81 -1.76 -3.18 -17.00
N LEU A 82 -1.17 -3.10 -15.81
CA LEU A 82 -1.88 -2.95 -14.54
C LEU A 82 -1.67 -1.53 -13.99
N LEU A 83 -2.76 -0.83 -13.67
CA LEU A 83 -2.72 0.50 -13.10
C LEU A 83 -2.36 0.43 -11.61
N LYS A 84 -1.24 1.07 -11.23
CA LYS A 84 -0.84 1.26 -9.83
C LYS A 84 -1.65 2.36 -9.13
N THR A 85 -2.16 3.32 -9.90
CA THR A 85 -2.84 4.51 -9.36
C THR A 85 -4.36 4.50 -9.55
N GLY A 86 -5.06 5.27 -8.70
CA GLY A 86 -6.51 5.43 -8.70
C GLY A 86 -7.25 4.22 -8.13
N ASN A 87 -6.57 3.43 -7.29
CA ASN A 87 -7.13 2.24 -6.65
C ASN A 87 -7.72 2.54 -5.26
N SER A 88 -7.34 3.67 -4.65
CA SER A 88 -7.89 4.12 -3.38
C SER A 88 -9.10 5.03 -3.56
N TRP A 89 -9.88 5.19 -2.49
CA TRP A 89 -11.04 6.08 -2.49
C TRP A 89 -10.60 7.54 -2.51
N TRP A 90 -11.33 8.36 -3.26
CA TRP A 90 -10.99 9.77 -3.41
C TRP A 90 -10.86 10.51 -2.08
N THR A 91 -11.76 10.25 -1.13
CA THR A 91 -11.72 10.88 0.20
C THR A 91 -10.52 10.43 1.04
N ASP A 92 -10.12 9.16 0.93
CA ASP A 92 -8.93 8.68 1.63
C ASP A 92 -7.69 9.39 1.05
N LYS A 93 -7.54 9.38 -0.29
CA LYS A 93 -6.38 9.97 -0.96
C LYS A 93 -6.25 11.49 -0.82
N ASN A 94 -7.37 12.22 -0.83
CA ASN A 94 -7.35 13.70 -0.90
C ASN A 94 -7.63 14.39 0.45
N VAL A 95 -8.23 13.68 1.41
CA VAL A 95 -8.66 14.25 2.69
C VAL A 95 -7.99 13.57 3.89
N LYS A 96 -8.02 12.25 3.97
CA LYS A 96 -7.57 11.53 5.18
C LYS A 96 -6.07 11.27 5.24
N PHE A 97 -5.42 11.11 4.09
CA PHE A 97 -3.99 10.86 4.00
C PHE A 97 -3.31 12.05 3.33
N ARG A 98 -2.22 12.53 3.91
CA ARG A 98 -1.40 13.63 3.36
C ARG A 98 0.05 13.47 3.77
N ASN A 99 0.95 13.73 2.83
CA ASN A 99 2.37 13.84 3.15
C ASN A 99 2.65 15.11 3.96
N PRO A 100 3.64 15.08 4.88
CA PRO A 100 4.10 16.30 5.54
C PRO A 100 4.58 17.33 4.52
N LYS A 101 4.34 18.61 4.81
CA LYS A 101 4.81 19.71 3.94
C LYS A 101 6.32 19.87 4.10
N SER A 102 7.06 19.71 3.00
CA SER A 102 8.51 19.95 2.93
C SER A 102 8.92 20.25 1.50
N TYR A 103 10.20 20.57 1.28
CA TYR A 103 10.78 20.80 -0.04
C TYR A 103 10.75 19.54 -0.91
N ASN A 104 11.06 18.37 -0.33
CA ASN A 104 10.94 17.07 -0.98
C ASN A 104 10.49 16.02 0.04
N LEU A 105 10.10 14.82 -0.43
CA LEU A 105 9.61 13.76 0.45
C LEU A 105 10.70 13.24 1.39
N SER A 106 11.94 13.06 0.93
CA SER A 106 13.04 12.59 1.79
C SER A 106 13.25 13.51 3.02
N SER A 107 13.23 14.82 2.81
CA SER A 107 13.29 15.85 3.85
C SER A 107 12.02 15.87 4.70
N ALA A 108 10.84 15.56 4.15
CA ALA A 108 9.59 15.45 4.91
C ALA A 108 9.62 14.33 5.95
N PHE A 109 10.36 13.25 5.67
CA PHE A 109 10.52 12.09 6.55
C PHE A 109 11.87 12.07 7.29
N ALA A 110 12.67 13.14 7.20
CA ALA A 110 13.95 13.22 7.89
C ALA A 110 13.79 13.08 9.42
N GLY A 111 14.68 12.31 10.05
CA GLY A 111 14.61 12.02 11.49
C GLY A 111 13.57 10.95 11.88
N THR A 112 12.88 10.36 10.91
CA THR A 112 12.01 9.20 11.11
C THR A 112 12.60 7.95 10.47
N ALA A 113 12.14 6.78 10.90
CA ALA A 113 12.53 5.49 10.33
C ALA A 113 11.33 4.75 9.77
N ARG A 114 11.56 3.93 8.75
CA ARG A 114 10.54 3.01 8.21
C ARG A 114 10.11 1.99 9.28
N PRO A 115 8.92 1.39 9.17
CA PRO A 115 8.56 0.23 9.98
C PRO A 115 9.56 -0.94 9.83
N PRO A 116 9.72 -1.79 10.86
CA PRO A 116 10.64 -2.93 10.84
C PRO A 116 10.51 -3.85 9.62
N TYR A 117 9.29 -4.23 9.23
CA TYR A 117 9.05 -5.18 8.13
C TYR A 117 8.94 -4.54 6.75
N TRP A 118 9.15 -3.23 6.64
CA TRP A 118 9.16 -2.56 5.34
C TRP A 118 10.52 -2.72 4.66
N GLN A 119 10.57 -3.06 3.37
CA GLN A 119 11.85 -3.10 2.66
C GLN A 119 12.32 -1.69 2.25
N LYS A 120 11.37 -0.80 1.95
CA LYS A 120 11.60 0.59 1.52
C LYS A 120 10.95 1.58 2.48
N PRO A 121 11.48 2.80 2.63
CA PRO A 121 10.81 3.84 3.41
C PRO A 121 9.56 4.38 2.69
N ALA A 122 8.69 5.06 3.43
CA ALA A 122 7.42 5.57 2.91
C ALA A 122 7.56 6.47 1.67
N TYR A 123 8.64 7.25 1.59
CA TYR A 123 8.88 8.15 0.46
C TYR A 123 9.46 7.47 -0.80
N LEU A 124 9.67 6.14 -0.79
CA LEU A 124 10.18 5.34 -1.93
C LEU A 124 9.31 4.08 -2.16
N LEU A 125 7.99 4.18 -1.95
CA LEU A 125 7.06 3.07 -2.18
C LEU A 125 6.79 2.84 -3.68
N ASP A 126 6.84 3.88 -4.49
CA ASP A 126 6.66 3.87 -5.93
C ASP A 126 7.84 4.62 -6.60
N GLU A 127 8.67 3.90 -7.34
CA GLU A 127 9.83 4.46 -8.04
C GLU A 127 9.45 5.10 -9.39
N GLU A 128 8.25 4.81 -9.90
CA GLU A 128 7.78 5.31 -11.20
C GLU A 128 6.99 6.61 -11.09
N ASP A 129 6.29 6.84 -9.96
CA ASP A 129 5.47 8.02 -9.74
C ASP A 129 5.63 8.60 -8.33
N GLU A 130 6.32 9.74 -8.23
CA GLU A 130 6.51 10.48 -6.97
C GLU A 130 5.18 10.92 -6.32
N ARG A 131 4.12 11.10 -7.10
CA ARG A 131 2.79 11.49 -6.57
C ARG A 131 2.10 10.32 -5.86
N ASN A 132 2.58 9.11 -6.08
CA ASN A 132 2.11 7.88 -5.43
C ASN A 132 3.06 7.45 -4.29
N ASN A 133 3.88 8.36 -3.75
CA ASN A 133 4.76 8.10 -2.60
C ASN A 133 4.26 8.69 -1.28
N GLY A 134 4.82 8.19 -0.18
CA GLY A 134 4.50 8.60 1.18
C GLY A 134 3.20 8.01 1.68
N TYR A 135 2.47 8.75 2.50
CA TYR A 135 1.17 8.35 3.04
C TYR A 135 0.05 8.35 2.02
N VAL A 136 0.27 8.95 0.83
CA VAL A 136 -0.73 9.01 -0.25
C VAL A 136 -0.57 7.90 -1.30
N ASN A 137 0.34 6.95 -1.07
CA ASN A 137 0.50 5.76 -1.90
C ASN A 137 -0.81 4.94 -1.90
N ASP A 138 -1.29 4.55 -3.08
CA ASP A 138 -2.57 3.86 -3.21
C ASP A 138 -2.60 2.49 -2.52
N ASP A 139 -1.52 1.71 -2.62
CA ASP A 139 -1.44 0.39 -1.98
C ASP A 139 -1.43 0.51 -0.46
N PHE A 140 -0.70 1.50 0.05
CA PHE A 140 -0.69 1.82 1.47
C PHE A 140 -2.07 2.26 1.96
N ILE A 141 -2.76 3.15 1.25
CA ILE A 141 -4.12 3.60 1.63
C ILE A 141 -5.11 2.42 1.64
N VAL A 142 -5.07 1.58 0.60
CA VAL A 142 -5.94 0.40 0.52
C VAL A 142 -5.67 -0.53 1.71
N TRP A 143 -4.41 -0.74 2.07
CA TRP A 143 -4.04 -1.58 3.22
C TRP A 143 -4.49 -0.99 4.56
N MET A 144 -4.35 0.33 4.75
CA MET A 144 -4.71 1.02 5.99
C MET A 144 -6.22 1.02 6.27
N ARG A 145 -7.05 0.66 5.26
CA ARG A 145 -8.46 0.38 5.45
C ARG A 145 -8.66 -1.04 5.98
N VAL A 146 -8.73 -1.12 7.31
CA VAL A 146 -8.99 -2.35 8.06
C VAL A 146 -10.29 -3.02 7.60
N SER A 147 -10.19 -4.32 7.32
CA SER A 147 -11.31 -5.20 7.00
C SER A 147 -12.06 -5.67 8.23
N ALA A 148 -13.38 -5.86 8.11
CA ALA A 148 -14.24 -6.28 9.21
C ALA A 148 -14.09 -7.77 9.60
N PHE A 149 -13.61 -8.62 8.69
CA PHE A 149 -13.50 -10.06 8.85
C PHE A 149 -12.06 -10.54 8.70
N ALA A 150 -11.77 -11.73 9.25
CA ALA A 150 -10.44 -12.35 9.16
C ALA A 150 -10.09 -12.86 7.76
N THR A 151 -11.10 -13.03 6.91
CA THR A 151 -10.96 -13.32 5.49
C THR A 151 -11.47 -12.13 4.70
N PHE A 152 -10.60 -11.52 3.91
CA PHE A 152 -10.93 -10.32 3.15
C PHE A 152 -10.16 -10.26 1.84
N ARG A 153 -10.60 -9.36 0.96
CA ARG A 153 -9.93 -9.04 -0.30
C ARG A 153 -9.72 -7.54 -0.42
N ASN A 154 -8.55 -7.15 -0.85
CA ASN A 154 -8.18 -5.76 -1.09
C ASN A 154 -7.86 -5.56 -2.57
N LEU A 155 -8.23 -4.40 -3.10
CA LEU A 155 -7.96 -4.09 -4.50
C LEU A 155 -6.45 -3.94 -4.68
N TYR A 156 -5.88 -4.72 -5.59
CA TYR A 156 -4.49 -4.61 -5.98
C TYR A 156 -4.35 -3.66 -7.16
N ARG A 157 -4.92 -4.04 -8.31
CA ARG A 157 -4.74 -3.31 -9.57
C ARG A 157 -6.01 -3.32 -10.39
N ARG A 158 -6.09 -2.38 -11.33
CA ARG A 158 -7.08 -2.35 -12.40
C ARG A 158 -6.38 -2.58 -13.73
N VAL A 159 -6.97 -3.38 -14.61
CA VAL A 159 -6.40 -3.57 -15.95
C VAL A 159 -6.58 -2.29 -16.74
N ASN A 160 -5.47 -1.77 -17.28
CA ASN A 160 -5.52 -0.65 -18.21
C ASN A 160 -6.07 -1.11 -19.56
N ARG A 161 -7.17 -0.49 -20.01
CA ARG A 161 -7.86 -0.88 -21.25
C ARG A 161 -7.17 -0.27 -22.46
N VAL A 162 -6.05 -0.87 -22.85
CA VAL A 162 -5.24 -0.43 -24.01
C VAL A 162 -4.89 -1.61 -24.91
N ARG A 163 -4.77 -1.34 -26.22
CA ARG A 163 -4.37 -2.32 -27.24
C ARG A 163 -5.27 -3.56 -27.19
N GLN A 164 -4.69 -4.75 -27.10
CA GLN A 164 -5.38 -6.04 -27.01
C GLN A 164 -6.24 -6.22 -25.75
N PHE A 165 -6.12 -5.33 -24.75
CA PHE A 165 -6.90 -5.35 -23.52
C PHE A 165 -8.01 -4.28 -23.51
N ALA A 166 -8.31 -3.65 -24.66
CA ALA A 166 -9.31 -2.60 -24.78
C ALA A 166 -10.71 -3.03 -24.29
N ASP A 167 -11.08 -4.29 -24.45
CA ASP A 167 -12.38 -4.84 -24.01
C ASP A 167 -12.29 -5.67 -22.72
N GLY A 168 -11.15 -5.62 -22.03
CA GLY A 168 -10.85 -6.41 -20.84
C GLY A 168 -9.81 -7.48 -21.11
N LEU A 169 -9.90 -8.60 -20.40
CA LEU A 169 -8.98 -9.73 -20.62
C LEU A 169 -9.52 -10.64 -21.73
N PRO A 170 -8.84 -10.74 -22.90
CA PRO A 170 -9.24 -11.67 -23.95
C PRO A 170 -9.17 -13.12 -23.47
N ALA A 171 -9.94 -14.01 -24.09
CA ALA A 171 -9.88 -15.43 -23.79
C ALA A 171 -8.49 -16.00 -24.13
N GLY A 172 -7.99 -16.90 -23.29
CA GLY A 172 -6.72 -17.57 -23.49
C GLY A 172 -6.01 -17.88 -22.19
N ASN A 173 -4.73 -18.22 -22.30
CA ASN A 173 -3.93 -18.64 -21.16
C ASN A 173 -3.23 -17.45 -20.52
N TYR A 174 -3.28 -17.39 -19.20
CA TYR A 174 -2.63 -16.35 -18.41
C TYR A 174 -1.68 -16.97 -17.40
N THR A 175 -0.59 -16.26 -17.10
CA THR A 175 0.38 -16.64 -16.08
C THR A 175 0.51 -15.53 -15.07
N PHE A 176 0.37 -15.88 -13.79
CA PHE A 176 0.71 -14.99 -12.68
C PHE A 176 2.16 -15.23 -12.27
N ARG A 177 2.92 -14.16 -12.12
CA ARG A 177 4.24 -14.18 -11.47
C ARG A 177 4.13 -13.44 -10.16
N ILE A 178 4.27 -14.17 -9.06
CA ILE A 178 4.21 -13.61 -7.70
C ILE A 178 5.63 -13.62 -7.13
N SER A 179 6.15 -12.43 -6.83
CA SER A 179 7.37 -12.26 -6.06
C SER A 179 6.99 -12.19 -4.59
N TYR A 180 7.20 -13.29 -3.87
CA TYR A 180 6.98 -13.36 -2.43
C TYR A 180 8.05 -12.54 -1.71
N SER A 181 7.57 -11.64 -0.87
CA SER A 181 8.40 -10.81 -0.02
C SER A 181 8.52 -11.47 1.36
N ILE A 182 9.77 -11.74 1.76
CA ILE A 182 10.14 -12.30 3.07
C ILE A 182 10.62 -11.15 3.97
#